data_AF-A0A353NPY1-F1
#
_entry.id   AF-A0A353NPY1-F1
#
_cell.length_a   1.000
_cell.length_b   1.000
_cell.length_c   1.000
_cell.angle_alpha   90.00
_cell.angle_beta   90.00
_cell.angle_gamma   90.00
#
_symmetry.space_group_name_H-M   'P 1'
#
loop_
_entity.id
_entity.type
_entity.pdbx_description
1 polymer ?
#
loop_
_entity_poly.entity_id
_entity_poly.type
_entity_poly.pdbx_seq_one_letter_code
_entity_poly.pdbx_strand_id
1 'polypeptide(L)'
;MIIDMHCDSVLGAFQGNRKLTDRAQVGHFDLPRMQSAGVKIQFFALFPDITASLSPLRQVLILGDYFWEQYEESQEIMQLITSHQSLLQLLDSKKCGALLTVEGGEVLEGDLRMLRVLYRMGGRSLCLTWNHRNEIADGVAEMQTGGGLTLFGREVVREMNKIGMIVDVSHIAEKGFWDVLELCEAPVIASHSNSQAVWDHPRNLTDEQIKGIAQKKGVIGLNFVADFLGEQGSGLDQLLRHIDHICDLVGDDYLGFGSDFD
;
A
#
# COMPACT_ATOMS: atom_id res chain seq x y z
N MET A 1 2.25 19.21 -1.77
CA MET A 1 1.46 18.26 -2.57
C MET A 1 1.27 17.03 -1.72
N ILE A 2 0.05 16.55 -1.51
CA ILE A 2 -0.20 15.38 -0.66
C ILE A 2 -0.28 14.14 -1.56
N ILE A 3 0.50 13.11 -1.21
CA ILE A 3 0.43 11.77 -1.80
C ILE A 3 0.12 10.83 -0.64
N ASP A 4 -0.93 10.04 -0.79
CA ASP A 4 -1.29 9.00 0.15
C ASP A 4 -1.10 7.63 -0.49
N MET A 5 -0.27 6.80 0.13
CA MET A 5 0.22 5.54 -0.45
C MET A 5 -0.64 4.32 -0.09
N HIS A 6 -1.71 4.49 0.68
CA HIS A 6 -2.61 3.39 1.00
C HIS A 6 -4.00 3.85 1.46
N CYS A 7 -5.05 3.30 0.83
CA CYS A 7 -6.42 3.28 1.37
C CYS A 7 -7.19 2.05 0.89
N ASP A 8 -8.13 1.58 1.71
CA ASP A 8 -9.02 0.44 1.46
C ASP A 8 -10.38 0.83 0.87
N SER A 9 -10.49 2.09 0.43
CA SER A 9 -11.76 2.68 -0.01
C SER A 9 -12.44 1.95 -1.16
N VAL A 10 -11.70 1.18 -1.96
CA VAL A 10 -12.30 0.31 -3.00
C VAL A 10 -13.16 -0.77 -2.36
N LEU A 11 -12.60 -1.52 -1.40
CA LEU A 11 -13.32 -2.54 -0.64
C LEU A 11 -14.44 -1.91 0.19
N GLY A 12 -14.12 -0.86 0.95
CA GLY A 12 -15.08 -0.19 1.84
C GLY A 12 -16.26 0.45 1.09
N ALA A 13 -16.06 0.93 -0.14
CA ALA A 13 -17.14 1.43 -0.98
C ALA A 13 -17.94 0.30 -1.64
N PHE A 14 -17.26 -0.75 -2.12
CA PHE A 14 -17.91 -1.94 -2.68
C PHE A 14 -18.85 -2.60 -1.66
N GLN A 15 -18.36 -2.93 -0.46
CA GLN A 15 -19.17 -3.54 0.61
C GLN A 15 -20.29 -2.61 1.09
N GLY A 16 -20.02 -1.30 1.12
CA GLY A 16 -21.00 -0.27 1.49
C GLY A 16 -22.02 0.05 0.40
N ASN A 17 -21.93 -0.56 -0.79
CA ASN A 17 -22.71 -0.21 -1.98
C ASN A 17 -22.71 1.31 -2.24
N ARG A 18 -21.54 1.93 -2.08
CA ARG A 18 -21.29 3.36 -2.32
C ARG A 18 -20.61 3.53 -3.67
N LYS A 19 -20.66 4.74 -4.21
CA LYS A 19 -19.78 5.17 -5.29
C LYS A 19 -18.65 6.02 -4.72
N LEU A 20 -17.44 5.84 -5.23
CA LEU A 20 -16.30 6.71 -4.87
C LEU A 20 -16.51 8.15 -5.38
N THR A 21 -17.31 8.32 -6.44
CA THR A 21 -17.61 9.59 -7.08
C THR A 21 -18.59 10.47 -6.28
N ASP A 22 -19.35 9.87 -5.37
CA ASP A 22 -20.35 10.55 -4.55
C ASP A 22 -19.78 10.92 -3.19
N ARG A 23 -20.14 12.12 -2.70
CA ARG A 23 -19.79 12.51 -1.33
C ARG A 23 -20.62 11.72 -0.33
N ALA A 24 -19.99 10.78 0.37
CA ALA A 24 -20.66 9.90 1.31
C ALA A 24 -20.78 10.51 2.72
N GLN A 25 -21.73 10.01 3.51
CA GLN A 25 -21.88 10.35 4.94
C GLN A 25 -21.08 9.43 5.86
N VAL A 26 -20.55 8.32 5.32
CA VAL A 26 -19.80 7.28 6.02
C VAL A 26 -18.53 6.95 5.24
N GLY A 27 -17.60 6.28 5.91
CA GLY A 27 -16.25 6.01 5.38
C GLY A 27 -15.36 7.24 5.44
N HIS A 28 -14.07 7.04 5.28
CA HIS A 28 -13.05 8.08 5.37
C HIS A 28 -12.79 8.77 4.03
N PHE A 29 -13.01 8.08 2.91
CA PHE A 29 -12.68 8.58 1.59
C PHE A 29 -13.87 8.66 0.62
N ASP A 30 -13.86 9.70 -0.20
CA ASP A 30 -14.53 9.79 -1.50
C ASP A 30 -13.82 10.87 -2.35
N LEU A 31 -14.03 10.85 -3.67
CA LEU A 31 -13.35 11.76 -4.59
C LEU A 31 -13.66 13.24 -4.34
N PRO A 32 -14.90 13.65 -3.99
CA PRO A 32 -15.16 15.02 -3.57
C PRO A 32 -14.33 15.45 -2.35
N ARG A 33 -14.21 14.58 -1.32
CA ARG A 33 -13.34 14.86 -0.16
C ARG A 33 -11.86 14.91 -0.55
N MET A 34 -11.38 13.98 -1.37
CA MET A 34 -10.01 13.95 -1.91
C MET A 34 -9.64 15.29 -2.58
N GLN A 35 -10.51 15.79 -3.47
CA GLN A 35 -10.31 17.08 -4.14
C GLN A 35 -10.32 18.25 -3.16
N SER A 36 -11.28 18.28 -2.23
CA SER A 36 -11.38 19.38 -1.24
C SER A 36 -10.21 19.44 -0.27
N ALA A 37 -9.64 18.27 0.07
CA ALA A 37 -8.47 18.13 0.93
C ALA A 37 -7.16 18.42 0.20
N GLY A 38 -7.16 18.48 -1.14
CA GLY A 38 -5.95 18.72 -1.93
C GLY A 38 -5.02 17.51 -2.02
N VAL A 39 -5.55 16.29 -1.85
CA VAL A 39 -4.81 15.04 -2.10
C VAL A 39 -4.56 14.92 -3.60
N LYS A 40 -3.30 14.89 -4.00
CA LYS A 40 -2.91 14.89 -5.42
C LYS A 40 -2.81 13.49 -5.99
N ILE A 41 -2.35 12.51 -5.22
CA ILE A 41 -2.26 11.10 -5.63
C ILE A 41 -2.76 10.22 -4.48
N GLN A 42 -3.67 9.31 -4.78
CA GLN A 42 -4.13 8.26 -3.88
C GLN A 42 -3.73 6.91 -4.45
N PHE A 43 -3.21 6.03 -3.60
CA PHE A 43 -3.02 4.62 -3.91
C PHE A 43 -4.26 3.88 -3.42
N PHE A 44 -4.92 3.15 -4.32
CA PHE A 44 -6.15 2.42 -4.06
C PHE A 44 -5.85 0.94 -3.95
N ALA A 45 -5.92 0.40 -2.73
CA ALA A 45 -5.65 -1.01 -2.48
C ALA A 45 -6.82 -1.90 -2.94
N LEU A 46 -6.48 -2.97 -3.63
CA LEU A 46 -7.35 -4.11 -3.85
C LEU A 46 -7.03 -5.18 -2.80
N PHE A 47 -7.78 -5.19 -1.71
CA PHE A 47 -7.64 -6.14 -0.60
C PHE A 47 -8.75 -7.23 -0.66
N PRO A 48 -8.41 -8.54 -0.74
CA PRO A 48 -9.37 -9.61 -0.99
C PRO A 48 -10.20 -10.04 0.24
N ASP A 49 -11.03 -9.15 0.78
CA ASP A 49 -11.90 -9.42 1.95
C ASP A 49 -13.39 -9.14 1.67
N ILE A 50 -13.88 -9.53 0.49
CA ILE A 50 -15.32 -9.56 0.18
C ILE A 50 -16.01 -10.70 0.92
N THR A 51 -15.51 -11.94 0.77
CA THR A 51 -16.10 -13.15 1.35
C THR A 51 -15.17 -14.35 1.25
N ALA A 52 -15.13 -15.17 2.31
CA ALA A 52 -14.36 -16.42 2.34
C ALA A 52 -14.81 -17.50 1.31
N SER A 53 -15.97 -17.32 0.67
CA SER A 53 -16.47 -18.26 -0.35
C SER A 53 -15.82 -18.08 -1.74
N LEU A 54 -15.08 -17.00 -1.94
CA LEU A 54 -14.37 -16.68 -3.17
C LEU A 54 -12.86 -16.80 -2.95
N SER A 55 -12.13 -17.23 -3.98
CA SER A 55 -10.67 -17.23 -3.90
C SER A 55 -10.14 -15.78 -3.86
N PRO A 56 -8.98 -15.52 -3.23
CA PRO A 56 -8.42 -14.17 -3.15
C PRO A 56 -8.27 -13.50 -4.53
N LEU A 57 -7.81 -14.25 -5.53
CA LEU A 57 -7.70 -13.75 -6.90
C LEU A 57 -9.07 -13.29 -7.45
N ARG A 58 -10.12 -14.10 -7.26
CA ARG A 58 -11.45 -13.74 -7.75
C ARG A 58 -11.99 -12.48 -7.08
N GLN A 59 -11.70 -12.28 -5.80
CA GLN A 59 -12.10 -11.09 -5.07
C GLN A 59 -11.40 -9.84 -5.60
N VAL A 60 -10.07 -9.88 -5.80
CA VAL A 60 -9.32 -8.76 -6.40
C VAL A 60 -9.78 -8.44 -7.80
N LEU A 61 -10.15 -9.43 -8.62
CA LEU A 61 -10.70 -9.17 -9.96
C LEU A 61 -12.05 -8.44 -9.90
N ILE A 62 -12.92 -8.78 -8.94
CA ILE A 62 -14.20 -8.09 -8.72
C ILE A 62 -13.97 -6.65 -8.24
N LEU A 63 -13.07 -6.45 -7.27
CA LEU A 63 -12.74 -5.10 -6.79
C LEU A 63 -12.06 -4.25 -7.87
N GLY A 64 -11.23 -4.88 -8.71
CA GLY A 64 -10.60 -4.23 -9.85
C GLY A 64 -11.64 -3.75 -10.87
N ASP A 65 -12.63 -4.58 -11.20
CA ASP A 65 -13.75 -4.20 -12.06
C ASP A 65 -14.54 -3.01 -11.48
N TYR A 66 -14.91 -3.09 -10.19
CA TYR A 66 -15.57 -1.98 -9.49
C TYR A 66 -14.74 -0.69 -9.55
N PHE A 67 -13.43 -0.75 -9.29
CA PHE A 67 -12.54 0.41 -9.42
C PHE A 67 -12.55 1.00 -10.83
N TRP A 68 -12.52 0.16 -11.87
CA TRP A 68 -12.58 0.61 -13.26
C TRP A 68 -13.90 1.30 -13.58
N GLU A 69 -15.05 0.78 -13.12
CA GLU A 69 -16.33 1.47 -13.23
C GLU A 69 -16.30 2.86 -12.56
N GLN A 70 -15.74 2.96 -11.34
CA GLN A 70 -15.62 4.24 -10.64
C GLN A 70 -14.68 5.21 -11.39
N TYR A 71 -13.59 4.71 -11.97
CA TYR A 71 -12.65 5.51 -12.74
C TYR A 71 -13.28 6.04 -14.04
N GLU A 72 -14.02 5.22 -14.76
CA GLU A 72 -14.72 5.61 -16.00
C GLU A 72 -15.73 6.73 -15.75
N GLU A 73 -16.44 6.69 -14.62
CA GLU A 73 -17.37 7.75 -14.21
C GLU A 73 -16.67 9.03 -13.71
N SER A 74 -15.36 9.01 -13.48
CA SER A 74 -14.62 10.09 -12.81
C SER A 74 -13.44 10.64 -13.60
N GLN A 75 -13.33 10.35 -14.90
CA GLN A 75 -12.19 10.79 -15.72
C GLN A 75 -12.02 12.31 -15.80
N GLU A 76 -13.06 13.11 -15.53
CA GLU A 76 -12.96 14.57 -15.43
C GLU A 76 -12.14 15.03 -14.20
N ILE A 77 -12.19 14.25 -13.12
CA ILE A 77 -11.55 14.59 -11.83
C ILE A 77 -10.32 13.74 -11.51
N MET A 78 -10.25 12.51 -12.04
CA MET A 78 -9.16 11.56 -11.82
C MET A 78 -8.40 11.23 -13.10
N GLN A 79 -7.13 10.88 -12.91
CA GLN A 79 -6.29 10.29 -13.95
C GLN A 79 -5.52 9.10 -13.37
N LEU A 80 -5.59 7.97 -14.06
CA LEU A 80 -4.89 6.76 -13.67
C LEU A 80 -3.38 6.89 -13.97
N ILE A 81 -2.56 6.48 -13.00
CA ILE A 81 -1.10 6.46 -13.09
C ILE A 81 -0.67 5.02 -13.35
N THR A 82 -0.23 4.76 -14.58
CA THR A 82 0.25 3.44 -15.04
C THR A 82 1.69 3.47 -15.55
N SER A 83 2.30 4.65 -15.60
CA SER A 83 3.66 4.87 -16.08
C SER A 83 4.21 6.22 -15.59
N HIS A 84 5.51 6.40 -15.70
CA HIS A 84 6.16 7.69 -15.48
C HIS A 84 5.55 8.80 -16.35
N GLN A 85 5.20 8.50 -17.62
CA GLN A 85 4.57 9.48 -18.51
C GLN A 85 3.20 9.92 -18.02
N SER A 86 2.36 8.98 -17.55
CA SER A 86 1.05 9.33 -16.97
C SER A 86 1.18 10.12 -15.67
N LEU A 87 2.26 9.91 -14.90
CA LEU A 87 2.55 10.72 -13.71
C LEU A 87 2.90 12.16 -14.10
N LEU A 88 3.81 12.37 -15.06
CA LEU A 88 4.15 13.72 -15.53
C LEU A 88 2.93 14.47 -16.05
N GLN A 89 2.09 13.81 -16.87
CA GLN A 89 0.84 14.39 -17.36
C GLN A 89 -0.12 14.77 -16.23
N LEU A 90 -0.21 13.93 -15.20
CA LEU A 90 -1.05 14.23 -14.04
C LEU A 90 -0.53 15.46 -13.29
N LEU A 91 0.79 15.57 -13.09
CA LEU A 91 1.41 16.68 -12.37
C LEU A 91 1.16 18.03 -13.06
N ASP A 92 1.11 18.05 -14.40
CA ASP A 92 0.77 19.23 -15.20
C ASP A 92 -0.76 19.51 -15.28
N SER A 93 -1.59 18.59 -14.77
CA SER A 93 -3.05 18.70 -14.79
C SER A 93 -3.62 19.19 -13.45
N LYS A 94 -4.89 19.62 -13.47
CA LYS A 94 -5.68 19.92 -12.26
C LYS A 94 -6.35 18.68 -11.63
N LYS A 95 -6.20 17.51 -12.24
CA LYS A 95 -6.82 16.26 -11.78
C LYS A 95 -6.10 15.69 -10.56
N CYS A 96 -6.82 14.86 -9.81
CA CYS A 96 -6.27 13.93 -8.84
C CYS A 96 -5.74 12.68 -9.55
N GLY A 97 -4.74 12.03 -8.96
CA GLY A 97 -4.13 10.81 -9.46
C GLY A 97 -4.63 9.59 -8.72
N ALA A 98 -4.88 8.51 -9.45
CA ALA A 98 -5.13 7.21 -8.90
C ALA A 98 -4.00 6.25 -9.27
N LEU A 99 -3.45 5.53 -8.30
CA LEU A 99 -2.52 4.43 -8.53
C LEU A 99 -3.13 3.17 -7.95
N LEU A 100 -3.41 2.17 -8.78
CA LEU A 100 -4.02 0.93 -8.32
C LEU A 100 -2.96 0.03 -7.69
N THR A 101 -3.20 -0.46 -6.48
CA THR A 101 -2.30 -1.36 -5.74
C THR A 101 -3.03 -2.63 -5.35
N VAL A 102 -2.28 -3.66 -4.96
CA VAL A 102 -2.84 -4.92 -4.49
C VAL A 102 -2.24 -5.20 -3.12
N GLU A 103 -3.09 -5.53 -2.16
CA GLU A 103 -2.66 -5.88 -0.81
C GLU A 103 -2.88 -7.37 -0.55
N GLY A 104 -1.80 -8.05 -0.13
CA GLY A 104 -1.80 -9.49 0.07
C GLY A 104 -1.35 -10.25 -1.18
N GLY A 105 -0.26 -11.00 -1.06
CA GLY A 105 0.32 -11.83 -2.13
C GLY A 105 -0.43 -13.13 -2.42
N GLU A 106 -1.36 -13.54 -1.56
CA GLU A 106 -2.20 -14.75 -1.71
C GLU A 106 -3.05 -14.73 -2.99
N VAL A 107 -3.29 -13.54 -3.54
CA VAL A 107 -3.95 -13.30 -4.82
C VAL A 107 -3.19 -13.91 -6.01
N LEU A 108 -1.90 -14.24 -5.84
CA LEU A 108 -1.11 -14.90 -6.86
C LEU A 108 -1.38 -16.39 -6.92
N GLU A 109 -1.92 -17.00 -5.86
CA GLU A 109 -2.25 -18.43 -5.77
C GLU A 109 -1.10 -19.35 -6.23
N GLY A 110 0.15 -18.97 -5.89
CA GLY A 110 1.36 -19.71 -6.28
C GLY A 110 1.72 -19.63 -7.77
N ASP A 111 1.07 -18.76 -8.55
CA ASP A 111 1.28 -18.64 -9.99
C ASP A 111 1.80 -17.24 -10.38
N LEU A 112 3.08 -17.18 -10.76
CA LEU A 112 3.74 -15.94 -11.19
C LEU A 112 3.05 -15.26 -12.39
N ARG A 113 2.26 -15.99 -13.18
CA ARG A 113 1.47 -15.39 -14.27
C ARG A 113 0.45 -14.39 -13.73
N MET A 114 -0.12 -14.61 -12.54
CA MET A 114 -1.13 -13.73 -11.95
C MET A 114 -0.56 -12.35 -11.64
N LEU A 115 0.71 -12.25 -11.23
CA LEU A 115 1.39 -10.97 -11.04
C LEU A 115 1.36 -10.11 -12.32
N ARG A 116 1.67 -10.73 -13.46
CA ARG A 116 1.62 -10.05 -14.76
C ARG A 116 0.20 -9.75 -15.23
N VAL A 117 -0.80 -10.52 -14.81
CA VAL A 117 -2.21 -10.21 -15.08
C VAL A 117 -2.62 -8.97 -14.30
N LEU A 118 -2.34 -8.92 -13.01
CA LEU A 118 -2.61 -7.77 -12.14
C LEU A 118 -1.91 -6.49 -12.64
N TYR A 119 -0.64 -6.61 -13.06
CA TYR A 119 0.08 -5.49 -13.66
C TYR A 119 -0.59 -4.96 -14.95
N ARG A 120 -1.08 -5.85 -15.82
CA ARG A 120 -1.79 -5.46 -17.05
C ARG A 120 -3.17 -4.86 -16.77
N MET A 121 -3.83 -5.27 -15.69
CA MET A 121 -5.09 -4.68 -15.20
C MET A 121 -4.90 -3.26 -14.67
N GLY A 122 -3.66 -2.82 -14.43
CA GLY A 122 -3.35 -1.46 -13.96
C GLY A 122 -2.65 -1.43 -12.60
N GLY A 123 -2.51 -2.57 -11.90
CA GLY A 123 -1.80 -2.65 -10.63
C GLY A 123 -0.34 -2.22 -10.75
N ARG A 124 0.13 -1.36 -9.84
CA ARG A 124 1.49 -0.80 -9.85
C ARG A 124 2.29 -1.03 -8.58
N SER A 125 1.66 -1.52 -7.52
CA SER A 125 2.33 -2.00 -6.31
C SER A 125 1.69 -3.30 -5.84
N LEU A 126 2.48 -4.19 -5.22
CA LEU A 126 1.99 -5.36 -4.48
C LEU A 126 2.60 -5.35 -3.08
N CYS A 127 1.74 -5.34 -2.07
CA CYS A 127 2.12 -5.67 -0.69
C CYS A 127 2.27 -7.18 -0.60
N LEU A 128 3.50 -7.64 -0.34
CA LEU A 128 3.87 -9.06 -0.51
C LEU A 128 3.07 -10.00 0.41
N THR A 129 2.68 -9.52 1.57
CA THR A 129 1.84 -10.23 2.53
C THR A 129 0.80 -9.27 3.08
N TRP A 130 -0.27 -9.81 3.65
CA TRP A 130 -0.98 -9.14 4.75
C TRP A 130 -0.42 -9.69 6.07
N ASN A 131 -1.22 -9.79 7.13
CA ASN A 131 -0.74 -10.23 8.44
C ASN A 131 -0.28 -11.70 8.49
N HIS A 132 -0.90 -12.59 7.71
CA HIS A 132 -0.59 -14.02 7.72
C HIS A 132 0.40 -14.42 6.62
N ARG A 133 0.99 -15.60 6.79
CA ARG A 133 1.83 -16.23 5.77
C ARG A 133 1.02 -16.56 4.51
N ASN A 134 1.63 -16.33 3.35
CA ASN A 134 1.19 -16.83 2.05
C ASN A 134 2.33 -17.55 1.33
N GLU A 135 2.17 -17.84 0.04
CA GLU A 135 3.18 -18.53 -0.78
C GLU A 135 4.46 -17.72 -0.97
N ILE A 136 4.43 -16.41 -0.73
CA ILE A 136 5.54 -15.47 -0.95
C ILE A 136 6.45 -15.41 0.29
N ALA A 137 5.87 -15.16 1.46
CA ALA A 137 6.61 -14.91 2.69
C ALA A 137 5.72 -15.08 3.94
N ASP A 138 6.34 -15.01 5.11
CA ASP A 138 5.64 -14.86 6.38
C ASP A 138 5.21 -13.39 6.57
N GLY A 139 3.94 -13.18 6.89
CA GLY A 139 3.43 -11.90 7.39
C GLY A 139 3.75 -11.71 8.87
N VAL A 140 3.53 -10.51 9.38
CA VAL A 140 3.91 -10.11 10.75
C VAL A 140 3.33 -11.01 11.85
N ALA A 141 2.13 -11.57 11.66
CA ALA A 141 1.49 -12.46 12.64
C ALA A 141 2.13 -13.87 12.68
N GLU A 142 3.04 -14.15 11.75
CA GLU A 142 3.79 -15.40 11.64
C GLU A 142 5.30 -15.20 11.88
N MET A 143 5.74 -14.04 12.41
CA MET A 143 7.16 -13.73 12.61
C MET A 143 7.93 -14.78 13.43
N GLN A 144 7.25 -15.51 14.33
CA GLN A 144 7.80 -16.59 15.15
C GLN A 144 8.33 -17.79 14.34
N THR A 145 7.91 -17.97 13.10
CA THR A 145 8.43 -19.03 12.21
C THR A 145 9.91 -18.80 11.88
N GLY A 146 10.38 -17.54 11.94
CA GLY A 146 11.70 -17.14 11.46
C GLY A 146 11.91 -17.40 9.97
N GLY A 147 10.85 -17.44 9.16
CA GLY A 147 10.91 -17.58 7.71
C GLY A 147 11.02 -16.23 6.98
N GLY A 148 11.69 -16.25 5.83
CA GLY A 148 11.85 -15.08 4.96
C GLY A 148 11.09 -15.26 3.66
N LEU A 149 11.62 -14.73 2.55
CA LEU A 149 11.05 -15.01 1.23
C LEU A 149 11.17 -16.50 0.90
N THR A 150 10.09 -17.10 0.42
CA THR A 150 10.14 -18.45 -0.16
C THR A 150 10.87 -18.43 -1.51
N LEU A 151 11.14 -19.60 -2.09
CA LEU A 151 11.65 -19.68 -3.47
C LEU A 151 10.72 -18.98 -4.47
N PHE A 152 9.40 -19.16 -4.30
CA PHE A 152 8.40 -18.46 -5.10
C PHE A 152 8.41 -16.96 -4.83
N GLY A 153 8.47 -16.52 -3.57
CA GLY A 153 8.53 -15.09 -3.23
C GLY A 153 9.75 -14.39 -3.81
N ARG A 154 10.89 -15.07 -3.87
CA ARG A 154 12.09 -14.60 -4.56
C ARG A 154 11.89 -14.46 -6.07
N GLU A 155 11.10 -15.32 -6.71
CA GLU A 155 10.73 -15.16 -8.12
C GLU A 155 9.78 -13.99 -8.33
N VAL A 156 8.81 -13.80 -7.42
CA VAL A 156 7.88 -12.67 -7.43
C VAL A 156 8.64 -11.34 -7.37
N VAL A 157 9.50 -11.13 -6.38
CA VAL A 157 10.27 -9.87 -6.24
C VAL A 157 11.12 -9.58 -7.49
N ARG A 158 11.77 -10.59 -8.07
CA ARG A 158 12.55 -10.43 -9.32
C ARG A 158 11.67 -10.02 -10.50
N GLU A 159 10.50 -10.65 -10.65
CA GLU A 159 9.57 -10.30 -11.72
C GLU A 159 8.99 -8.89 -11.50
N MET A 160 8.71 -8.50 -10.25
CA MET A 160 8.28 -7.13 -9.91
C MET A 160 9.32 -6.08 -10.34
N ASN A 161 10.61 -6.28 -10.02
CA ASN A 161 11.67 -5.40 -10.51
C ASN A 161 11.74 -5.36 -12.04
N LYS A 162 11.61 -6.52 -12.70
CA LYS A 162 11.68 -6.62 -14.17
C LYS A 162 10.52 -5.91 -14.88
N ILE A 163 9.30 -6.00 -14.35
CA ILE A 163 8.12 -5.38 -14.97
C ILE A 163 7.88 -3.94 -14.51
N GLY A 164 8.64 -3.46 -13.50
CA GLY A 164 8.49 -2.13 -12.93
C GLY A 164 7.30 -2.01 -11.97
N MET A 165 6.96 -3.10 -11.27
CA MET A 165 5.95 -3.09 -10.20
C MET A 165 6.64 -2.79 -8.86
N ILE A 166 6.10 -1.86 -8.09
CA ILE A 166 6.64 -1.42 -6.80
C ILE A 166 6.47 -2.55 -5.78
N VAL A 167 7.54 -2.84 -5.05
CA VAL A 167 7.51 -3.78 -3.91
C VAL A 167 7.13 -3.02 -2.66
N ASP A 168 6.01 -3.40 -2.05
CA ASP A 168 5.56 -2.88 -0.78
C ASP A 168 5.84 -3.89 0.34
N VAL A 169 6.56 -3.43 1.36
CA VAL A 169 7.03 -4.21 2.51
C VAL A 169 6.22 -3.94 3.78
N SER A 170 5.09 -3.26 3.67
CA SER A 170 4.10 -3.26 4.76
C SER A 170 3.67 -4.71 5.08
N HIS A 171 3.28 -4.98 6.32
CA HIS A 171 2.88 -6.30 6.84
C HIS A 171 3.90 -7.44 6.85
N ILE A 172 4.97 -7.41 6.06
CA ILE A 172 5.91 -8.54 5.97
C ILE A 172 6.69 -8.72 7.28
N ALA A 173 6.93 -9.97 7.68
CA ALA A 173 7.79 -10.26 8.83
C ALA A 173 9.23 -9.78 8.58
N GLU A 174 9.94 -9.47 9.67
CA GLU A 174 11.27 -8.84 9.62
C GLU A 174 12.28 -9.59 8.73
N LYS A 175 12.33 -10.91 8.80
CA LYS A 175 13.27 -11.66 7.95
C LYS A 175 12.93 -11.55 6.47
N GLY A 176 11.64 -11.59 6.11
CA GLY A 176 11.18 -11.37 4.74
C GLY A 176 11.50 -9.95 4.27
N PHE A 177 11.35 -8.96 5.14
CA PHE A 177 11.76 -7.58 4.87
C PHE A 177 13.24 -7.50 4.44
N TRP A 178 14.15 -8.10 5.23
CA TRP A 178 15.58 -8.05 4.91
C TRP A 178 15.94 -8.81 3.63
N ASP A 179 15.32 -9.97 3.39
CA ASP A 179 15.46 -10.70 2.13
C ASP A 179 15.03 -9.86 0.92
N VAL A 180 13.95 -9.07 1.04
CA VAL A 180 13.51 -8.14 0.01
C VAL A 180 14.55 -7.06 -0.21
N LEU A 181 15.08 -6.43 0.84
CA LEU A 181 16.09 -5.37 0.69
C LEU A 181 17.39 -5.90 0.06
N GLU A 182 17.78 -7.13 0.35
CA GLU A 182 18.94 -7.75 -0.30
C GLU A 182 18.67 -8.00 -1.80
N LEU A 183 17.49 -8.51 -2.13
CA LEU A 183 17.14 -8.96 -3.48
C LEU A 183 16.68 -7.84 -4.42
N CYS A 184 15.97 -6.84 -3.90
CA CYS A 184 15.31 -5.80 -4.67
C CYS A 184 16.32 -4.75 -5.14
N GLU A 185 16.40 -4.55 -6.45
CA GLU A 185 17.31 -3.57 -7.07
C GLU A 185 16.73 -2.15 -7.08
N ALA A 186 15.40 -2.05 -7.21
CA ALA A 186 14.67 -0.78 -7.20
C ALA A 186 14.30 -0.35 -5.76
N PRO A 187 13.99 0.94 -5.55
CA PRO A 187 13.40 1.40 -4.29
C PRO A 187 12.15 0.60 -3.91
N VAL A 188 12.01 0.33 -2.61
CA VAL A 188 10.82 -0.28 -2.02
C VAL A 188 9.98 0.79 -1.33
N ILE A 189 8.72 0.50 -1.04
CA ILE A 189 7.91 1.33 -0.14
C ILE A 189 7.50 0.52 1.08
N ALA A 190 7.35 1.17 2.23
CA ALA A 190 6.42 0.70 3.25
C ALA A 190 5.19 1.61 3.12
N SER A 191 4.18 1.19 2.37
CA SER A 191 3.06 2.06 2.00
C SER A 191 2.28 2.61 3.20
N HIS A 192 2.22 1.88 4.32
CA HIS A 192 1.53 2.28 5.55
C HIS A 192 2.16 1.60 6.78
N SER A 193 3.14 2.25 7.42
CA SER A 193 3.81 1.75 8.64
C SER A 193 4.42 2.91 9.45
N ASN A 194 4.48 2.75 10.78
CA ASN A 194 5.02 3.78 11.69
C ASN A 194 6.35 3.33 12.33
N SER A 195 6.84 4.07 13.33
CA SER A 195 8.09 3.76 14.06
C SER A 195 7.85 2.93 15.33
N GLN A 196 8.56 1.81 15.46
CA GLN A 196 8.47 0.92 16.63
C GLN A 196 9.09 1.54 17.87
N ALA A 197 10.11 2.40 17.71
CA ALA A 197 10.74 3.10 18.82
C ALA A 197 9.80 4.11 19.51
N VAL A 198 8.80 4.62 18.77
CA VAL A 198 7.76 5.50 19.32
C VAL A 198 6.62 4.70 19.94
N TRP A 199 6.18 3.63 19.27
CA TRP A 199 5.16 2.73 19.78
C TRP A 199 5.49 1.28 19.40
N ASP A 200 5.73 0.45 20.42
CA ASP A 200 6.11 -0.95 20.25
C ASP A 200 4.91 -1.80 19.80
N HIS A 201 4.72 -1.81 18.49
CA HIS A 201 3.69 -2.59 17.81
C HIS A 201 4.35 -3.36 16.66
N PRO A 202 4.01 -4.64 16.44
CA PRO A 202 4.70 -5.48 15.46
C PRO A 202 4.51 -4.99 14.01
N ARG A 203 3.46 -4.22 13.71
CA ARG A 203 3.28 -3.55 12.40
C ARG A 203 4.22 -2.36 12.18
N ASN A 204 4.86 -1.83 13.21
CA ASN A 204 5.76 -0.70 13.09
C ASN A 204 7.18 -1.16 12.74
N LEU A 205 7.90 -0.29 12.03
CA LEU A 205 9.25 -0.56 11.56
C LEU A 205 10.27 -0.30 12.68
N THR A 206 11.26 -1.18 12.79
CA THR A 206 12.45 -0.90 13.61
C THR A 206 13.28 0.22 12.99
N ASP A 207 14.12 0.88 13.80
CA ASP A 207 15.05 1.91 13.32
C ASP A 207 15.96 1.39 12.19
N GLU A 208 16.36 0.12 12.26
CA GLU A 208 17.19 -0.51 11.22
C GLU A 208 16.39 -0.72 9.93
N GLN A 209 15.12 -1.14 10.02
CA GLN A 209 14.25 -1.23 8.84
C GLN A 209 14.04 0.15 8.19
N ILE A 210 13.82 1.20 9.00
CA ILE A 210 13.68 2.59 8.51
C ILE A 210 14.94 3.01 7.74
N LYS A 211 16.13 2.81 8.34
CA LYS A 211 17.41 3.10 7.67
C LYS A 211 17.60 2.27 6.40
N GLY A 212 17.20 1.00 6.41
CA GLY A 212 17.29 0.11 5.26
C GLY A 212 16.45 0.60 4.07
N ILE A 213 15.21 1.05 4.33
CA ILE A 213 14.35 1.66 3.31
C ILE A 213 15.01 2.92 2.73
N ALA A 214 15.50 3.81 3.59
CA ALA A 214 16.16 5.05 3.17
C ALA A 214 17.44 4.79 2.34
N GLN A 215 18.26 3.82 2.73
CA GLN A 215 19.45 3.40 1.95
C GLN A 215 19.09 2.88 0.55
N LYS A 216 17.92 2.25 0.40
CA LYS A 216 17.34 1.85 -0.89
C LYS A 216 16.60 2.97 -1.62
N LYS A 217 16.63 4.20 -1.08
CA LYS A 217 15.88 5.37 -1.57
C LYS A 217 14.37 5.13 -1.64
N GLY A 218 13.88 4.27 -0.76
CA GLY A 218 12.46 3.98 -0.60
C GLY A 218 11.72 5.04 0.21
N VAL A 219 10.42 4.88 0.36
CA VAL A 219 9.55 5.83 1.08
C VAL A 219 8.67 5.09 2.07
N ILE A 220 8.44 5.71 3.24
CA ILE A 220 7.58 5.22 4.31
C ILE A 220 6.33 6.08 4.39
N GLY A 221 5.16 5.46 4.27
CA GLY A 221 3.86 6.11 4.44
C GLY A 221 3.40 6.00 5.89
N LEU A 222 3.15 7.14 6.53
CA LEU A 222 2.65 7.19 7.91
C LEU A 222 1.20 6.71 7.97
N ASN A 223 0.96 5.72 8.84
CA ASN A 223 -0.30 5.03 9.03
C ASN A 223 -1.11 5.66 10.18
N PHE A 224 -2.42 5.84 9.97
CA PHE A 224 -3.31 6.53 10.92
C PHE A 224 -4.13 5.60 11.82
N VAL A 225 -3.98 4.28 11.70
CA VAL A 225 -4.59 3.29 12.60
C VAL A 225 -4.12 3.55 14.03
N ALA A 226 -5.09 3.84 14.90
CA ALA A 226 -4.83 4.24 16.29
C ALA A 226 -3.97 3.23 17.05
N ASP A 227 -4.20 1.93 16.84
CA ASP A 227 -3.46 0.85 17.51
C ASP A 227 -1.96 0.84 17.15
N PHE A 228 -1.57 1.42 16.01
CA PHE A 228 -0.18 1.51 15.55
C PHE A 228 0.47 2.85 15.94
N LEU A 229 -0.32 3.84 16.36
CA LEU A 229 0.14 5.19 16.72
C LEU A 229 0.51 5.33 18.20
N GLY A 230 -0.15 4.60 19.09
CA GLY A 230 0.04 4.78 20.52
C GLY A 230 -1.08 4.21 21.37
N GLU A 231 -1.17 4.70 22.61
CA GLU A 231 -2.25 4.37 23.53
C GLU A 231 -3.63 4.83 23.02
N GLN A 232 -4.72 4.25 23.53
CA GLN A 232 -6.07 4.66 23.16
C GLN A 232 -6.29 6.17 23.35
N GLY A 233 -6.88 6.83 22.34
CA GLY A 233 -7.04 8.28 22.30
C GLY A 233 -5.87 9.03 21.65
N SER A 234 -4.85 8.30 21.18
CA SER A 234 -3.79 8.85 20.32
C SER A 234 -4.38 9.50 19.07
N GLY A 235 -3.80 10.63 18.67
CA GLY A 235 -4.24 11.43 17.54
C GLY A 235 -3.06 12.11 16.87
N LEU A 236 -3.23 13.38 16.50
CA LEU A 236 -2.22 14.13 15.75
C LEU A 236 -0.86 14.20 16.48
N ASP A 237 -0.85 14.38 17.81
CA ASP A 237 0.40 14.48 18.57
C ASP A 237 1.26 13.21 18.49
N GLN A 238 0.64 12.03 18.52
CA GLN A 238 1.35 10.76 18.35
C GLN A 238 1.86 10.59 16.92
N LEU A 239 1.05 10.96 15.92
CA LEU A 239 1.46 10.95 14.53
C LEU A 239 2.69 11.84 14.31
N LEU A 240 2.71 13.03 14.92
CA LEU A 240 3.86 13.95 14.86
C LEU A 240 5.11 13.34 15.52
N ARG A 241 4.99 12.58 16.61
CA ARG A 241 6.14 11.88 17.22
C ARG A 241 6.74 10.83 16.29
N HIS A 242 5.90 10.09 15.56
CA HIS A 242 6.39 9.16 14.54
C HIS A 242 7.11 9.88 13.40
N ILE A 243 6.57 11.03 12.95
CA ILE A 243 7.21 11.88 11.95
C ILE A 243 8.57 12.38 12.45
N ASP A 244 8.63 12.98 13.64
CA ASP A 244 9.85 13.52 14.23
C ASP A 244 10.94 12.43 14.33
N HIS A 245 10.58 11.25 14.86
CA HIS A 245 11.53 10.15 15.00
C HIS A 245 12.09 9.66 13.66
N ILE A 246 11.23 9.48 12.64
CA ILE A 246 11.70 9.01 11.33
C ILE A 246 12.57 10.08 10.65
N CYS A 247 12.17 11.35 10.71
CA CYS A 247 12.94 12.47 10.19
C CYS A 247 14.30 12.62 10.88
N ASP A 248 14.37 12.44 12.20
CA ASP A 248 15.64 12.48 12.95
C ASP A 248 16.59 11.35 12.54
N LEU A 249 16.06 10.19 12.13
CA LEU A 249 16.85 9.04 11.70
C LEU A 249 17.37 9.14 10.27
N VAL A 250 16.51 9.55 9.32
CA VAL A 250 16.81 9.45 7.88
C VAL A 250 16.55 10.72 7.08
N GLY A 251 15.95 11.75 7.67
CA GLY A 251 15.51 12.96 6.97
C GLY A 251 14.11 12.84 6.37
N ASP A 252 13.61 13.94 5.82
CA ASP A 252 12.24 14.11 5.33
C ASP A 252 12.01 13.60 3.90
N ASP A 253 13.07 13.38 3.12
CA ASP A 253 13.00 12.86 1.74
C ASP A 253 12.40 11.44 1.64
N TYR A 254 12.35 10.70 2.75
CA TYR A 254 11.93 9.29 2.80
C TYR A 254 10.55 9.09 3.44
N LEU A 255 9.82 10.18 3.68
CA LEU A 255 8.54 10.17 4.38
C LEU A 255 7.38 10.61 3.49
N GLY A 256 6.24 9.95 3.65
CA GLY A 256 4.97 10.30 3.02
C GLY A 256 3.78 9.91 3.90
N PHE A 257 2.58 9.94 3.34
CA PHE A 257 1.37 9.45 4.00
C PHE A 257 0.96 8.08 3.46
N GLY A 258 0.38 7.28 4.34
CA GLY A 258 -0.14 5.95 4.07
C GLY A 258 -1.31 5.69 4.99
N SER A 259 -2.38 6.47 4.80
CA SER A 259 -3.40 6.77 5.79
C SER A 259 -4.07 5.54 6.38
N ASP A 260 -4.21 4.48 5.58
CA ASP A 260 -5.03 3.33 5.96
C ASP A 260 -6.51 3.74 6.11
N PHE A 261 -6.96 4.62 5.21
CA PHE A 261 -8.36 5.05 5.18
C PHE A 261 -9.30 3.97 4.63
N ASP A 262 -10.40 3.80 5.36
CA ASP A 262 -11.51 2.85 5.13
C ASP A 262 -11.13 1.45 5.63
#